data_AF-A0AAV9VIL3-F1
#
_entry.id   AF-A0AAV9VIL3-F1
#
_cell.length_a   1.000
_cell.length_b   1.000
_cell.length_c   1.000
_cell.angle_alpha   90.00
_cell.angle_beta   90.00
_cell.angle_gamma   90.00
#
_symmetry.space_group_name_H-M   'P 1'
#
loop_
_entity.id
_entity.type
_entity.pdbx_description
1 polymer ?
#
loop_
_entity_poly.entity_id
_entity_poly.type
_entity_poly.pdbx_seq_one_letter_code
_entity_poly.pdbx_strand_id
1 'polypeptide(L)' 'MAFAWKQAGVSYNKYLSIAAQAIRKSLKEQARAAAERRSGNELKVSRWENGKQGETKYLGTSEQ' A
#
# COMPACT_ATOMS: atom_id res chain seq x y z
N MET A 1 19.67 17.93 4.53
CA MET A 1 19.21 17.17 3.34
C MET A 1 17.80 16.66 3.59
N ALA A 2 16.78 17.24 2.95
CA ALA A 2 15.40 16.76 3.08
C ALA A 2 15.06 15.87 1.88
N PHE A 3 14.73 14.61 2.12
CA PHE A 3 14.34 13.69 1.06
C PHE A 3 12.99 14.11 0.45
N ALA A 4 12.86 14.09 -0.87
CA ALA A 4 11.67 14.53 -1.60
C ALA A 4 10.38 13.81 -1.14
N TRP A 5 10.44 12.50 -0.86
CA TRP A 5 9.28 11.75 -0.35
C TRP A 5 8.83 12.21 1.04
N LYS A 6 9.77 12.63 1.89
CA LYS A 6 9.49 13.15 3.24
C LYS A 6 8.86 14.54 3.16
N GLN A 7 9.24 15.35 2.17
CA GLN A 7 8.60 16.65 1.90
C GLN A 7 7.19 16.49 1.32
N ALA A 8 6.95 15.44 0.53
CA ALA A 8 5.63 15.11 0.00
C ALA A 8 4.64 14.51 1.01
N GLY A 9 4.98 14.49 2.32
CA GLY A 9 4.13 13.91 3.36
C GLY A 9 3.97 12.38 3.29
N VAL A 10 4.81 11.70 2.50
CA VAL A 10 4.75 10.24 2.37
C VAL A 10 5.40 9.60 3.58
N SER A 11 4.66 8.71 4.26
CA SER A 11 5.23 7.91 5.34
C SER A 11 6.29 6.96 4.80
N TYR A 12 7.29 6.63 5.63
CA TYR A 12 8.35 5.71 5.22
C TYR A 12 7.80 4.34 4.74
N ASN A 13 6.76 3.84 5.40
CA ASN A 13 6.08 2.60 5.01
C ASN A 13 5.49 2.69 3.59
N LYS A 14 4.89 3.84 3.23
CA LYS A 14 4.31 4.06 1.91
C LYS A 14 5.41 4.18 0.85
N TYR A 15 6.51 4.87 1.16
CA TYR A 15 7.69 4.95 0.29
C TYR A 15 8.24 3.55 -0.04
N LEU A 16 8.48 2.72 0.98
CA LEU A 16 8.99 1.36 0.80
C LEU A 16 8.02 0.49 -0.03
N SER A 17 6.72 0.63 0.21
CA SER A 17 5.69 -0.11 -0.54
C SER A 17 5.72 0.24 -2.04
N ILE A 18 5.84 1.52 -2.38
CA ILE A 18 5.93 2.00 -3.77
C ILE A 18 7.23 1.51 -4.43
N ALA A 19 8.37 1.66 -3.75
CA ALA A 19 9.65 1.19 -4.27
C ALA A 19 9.64 -0.32 -4.54
N ALA A 20 9.08 -1.11 -3.61
CA ALA A 20 8.93 -2.55 -3.79
C ALA A 20 8.00 -2.90 -4.95
N GLN A 21 6.91 -2.15 -5.17
CA GLN A 21 6.03 -2.36 -6.33
C GLN A 21 6.75 -2.09 -7.66
N ALA A 22 7.55 -1.02 -7.74
CA ALA A 22 8.35 -0.71 -8.92
C ALA A 22 9.34 -1.85 -9.24
N ILE A 23 10.04 -2.37 -8.23
CA ILE A 23 11.00 -3.48 -8.41
C ILE A 23 10.30 -4.73 -8.93
N ARG A 24 9.11 -5.08 -8.41
CA ARG A 24 8.38 -6.28 -8.85
C ARG A 24 7.97 -6.19 -10.32
N LYS A 25 7.56 -5.02 -10.79
CA LYS A 25 7.21 -4.79 -12.20
C LYS A 25 8.41 -4.92 -13.14
N SER A 26 9.62 -4.70 -12.65
CA SER A 26 10.85 -4.82 -13.43
C SER A 26 11.42 -6.25 -13.52
N LEU A 27 10.79 -7.24 -12.87
CA LEU A 27 11.23 -8.64 -12.91
C LEU A 27 10.80 -9.33 -14.22
N LYS A 28 11.56 -10.36 -14.61
CA LYS A 28 11.18 -11.28 -15.69
C LYS A 28 9.89 -12.03 -15.35
N GLU A 29 9.10 -12.39 -16.37
CA GLU A 29 7.77 -13.00 -16.25
C GLU A 29 7.69 -14.13 -15.21
N GLN A 30 8.66 -15.06 -15.25
CA GLN A 30 8.71 -16.23 -14.37
C GLN A 30 8.76 -15.86 -12.88
N ALA A 31 9.50 -14.80 -12.53
CA ALA A 31 9.62 -14.32 -11.16
C ALA A 31 8.52 -13.30 -10.81
N ARG A 32 7.99 -12.60 -11.82
CA ARG A 32 6.95 -11.58 -11.67
C ARG A 32 5.65 -12.16 -11.16
N ALA A 33 5.19 -13.29 -11.72
CA ALA A 33 3.94 -13.93 -11.32
C ALA A 33 3.90 -14.31 -9.83
N ALA A 34 5.02 -14.77 -9.26
CA ALA A 34 5.11 -15.06 -7.83
C ALA A 34 5.15 -13.78 -6.98
N ALA A 35 5.82 -12.74 -7.46
CA ALA A 35 6.00 -11.48 -6.75
C ALA A 35 4.72 -10.60 -6.73
N GLU A 36 3.93 -10.63 -7.81
CA GLU A 36 2.70 -9.85 -7.97
C GLU A 36 1.62 -10.21 -6.94
N ARG A 37 1.58 -11.47 -6.49
CA ARG A 37 0.64 -11.92 -5.44
C ARG A 37 0.75 -11.11 -4.14
N ARG A 38 1.91 -10.51 -3.87
CA ARG A 38 2.16 -9.69 -2.68
C ARG A 38 1.67 -8.23 -2.81
N SER A 39 1.15 -7.84 -3.97
CA SER A 39 0.71 -6.47 -4.23
C SER A 39 -0.77 -6.20 -3.92
N GLY A 40 -1.60 -7.25 -3.83
CA GLY A 40 -3.00 -7.13 -3.43
C GLY A 40 -3.14 -7.05 -1.92
N ASN A 41 -3.68 -5.93 -1.41
CA ASN A 41 -4.04 -5.78 -0.01
C ASN A 41 -5.54 -5.50 0.07
N GLU A 42 -6.37 -6.51 0.31
CA GLU A 42 -7.82 -6.32 0.52
C GLU A 42 -8.11 -6.14 2.02
N LEU A 43 -7.79 -4.95 2.54
CA LEU A 43 -7.99 -4.64 3.95
C LEU A 43 -9.20 -3.73 4.13
N LYS A 44 -10.00 -4.00 5.16
CA LYS A 44 -11.15 -3.19 5.55
C LYS A 44 -10.90 -2.69 6.98
N VAL A 45 -10.89 -1.38 7.18
CA VAL A 45 -10.59 -0.75 8.48
C VAL A 45 -11.75 0.12 8.91
N SER A 46 -12.22 -0.12 10.14
CA SER A 46 -13.19 0.74 10.82
C SER A 46 -12.50 1.40 12.01
N ARG A 47 -12.62 2.71 12.13
CA ARG A 47 -12.14 3.43 13.31
C ARG A 47 -13.19 3.29 14.41
N TRP A 48 -12.81 2.76 15.56
CA TRP A 48 -13.69 2.70 16.73
C TRP A 48 -13.43 3.92 17.60
N GLU A 49 -14.48 4.65 17.95
CA GLU A 49 -14.42 5.78 18.88
C GLU A 49 -15.58 5.71 19.87
N ASN A 50 -15.29 5.95 21.15
CA ASN A 50 -16.29 5.96 22.22
C ASN A 50 -17.22 4.72 22.23
N GLY A 51 -16.68 3.54 21.91
CA GLY A 51 -17.41 2.27 21.92
C GLY A 51 -18.35 2.05 20.72
N LYS A 52 -18.40 2.94 19.74
CA LYS A 52 -19.15 2.76 18.50
C LYS A 52 -18.20 2.52 17.33
N GLN A 53 -18.53 1.54 16.50
CA GLN A 53 -17.82 1.32 15.24
C GLN A 53 -18.15 2.49 14.30
N GLY A 54 -17.12 3.25 13.93
CA GLY A 54 -17.22 4.28 12.91
C GLY A 54 -17.33 3.71 11.50
N GLU A 55 -17.36 4.61 10.52
CA GLU A 55 -17.49 4.23 9.12
C GLU A 55 -16.37 3.28 8.69
N THR A 56 -16.75 2.24 7.94
CA THR A 56 -15.80 1.26 7.49
C THR A 56 -15.22 1.63 6.14
N LYS A 57 -13.91 1.84 6.08
CA LYS A 57 -13.19 2.18 4.86
C LYS A 57 -12.45 0.96 4.30
N TYR A 58 -12.63 0.69 3.02
CA TYR A 58 -11.75 -0.23 2.30
C TYR A 58 -10.40 0.46 2.04
N LEU A 59 -9.32 -0.19 2.50
CA LEU A 59 -7.92 0.22 2.28
C LEU A 59 -7.26 -0.52 1.11
N GLY A 60 -7.95 -1.53 0.56
CA GLY A 60 -7.56 -2.16 -0.68
C GLY A 60 -8.13 -1.44 -1.89
N THR A 61 -7.34 -1.37 -2.96
CA THR A 61 -7.80 -0.90 -4.26
C THR A 61 -8.90 -1.84 -4.77
N SER A 62 -10.14 -1.52 -4.45
CA SER A 62 -11.34 -2.12 -5.07
C SER A 62 -12.24 -1.03 -5.65
N GLU A 63 -11.64 -0.01 -6.27
CA GLU A 63 -12.28 0.94 -7.18
C GLU A 63 -11.24 1.39 -8.22
N GLN A 64 -11.09 0.58 -9.27
CA GLN A 64 -10.80 0.96 -10.65
C GLN A 64 -10.98 -0.27 -11.55
#